data_AF-A0A850RP91-F1
#
_entry.id   AF-A0A850RP91-F1
#
_cell.length_a   1.000
_cell.length_b   1.000
_cell.length_c   1.000
_cell.angle_alpha   90.00
_cell.angle_beta   90.00
_cell.angle_gamma   90.00
#
_symmetry.space_group_name_H-M   'P 1'
#
loop_
_entity.id
_entity.type
_entity.pdbx_description
1 polymer ?
#
loop_
_entity_poly.entity_id
_entity_poly.type
_entity_poly.pdbx_seq_one_letter_code
_entity_poly.pdbx_strand_id
1 'polypeptide(L)'
;MTGNELRALLRRIGLTQQEAANRCDVTLRTIQNWIADRSPIPELAAQALRKIESDGRGLPNDRQEALKIVVAELRRRITLLEGFLEEDRVALARHESLARRDTGVPAGEGVLPKCAKEEVKMNLANWFNPHNPEHMKAYDFLRKNGHWHEGFMPDDVEVPVLWAPLIHEKMATAWLEAMRNGHILGCSPFD
;
A
#
# COMPACT_ATOMS: atom_id res chain seq x y z
N MET A 1 38.07 -21.17 12.30
CA MET A 1 36.62 -21.23 12.06
C MET A 1 36.39 -21.89 10.71
N THR A 2 35.49 -22.86 10.61
CA THR A 2 35.11 -23.53 9.33
C THR A 2 34.00 -22.76 8.62
N GLY A 3 33.77 -23.03 7.34
CA GLY A 3 32.67 -22.45 6.57
C GLY A 3 31.29 -22.77 7.15
N ASN A 4 31.11 -23.98 7.70
CA ASN A 4 29.89 -24.37 8.41
C ASN A 4 29.70 -23.62 9.73
N GLU A 5 30.77 -23.43 10.51
CA GLU A 5 30.74 -22.61 11.73
C GLU A 5 30.39 -21.15 11.41
N LEU A 6 30.95 -20.59 10.33
CA LEU A 6 30.62 -19.25 9.87
C LEU A 6 29.14 -19.15 9.47
N ARG A 7 28.62 -20.12 8.69
CA ARG A 7 27.19 -20.14 8.30
C ARG A 7 26.27 -20.20 9.53
N ALA A 8 26.63 -21.04 10.52
CA ALA A 8 25.88 -21.13 11.77
C ALA A 8 25.93 -19.82 12.57
N LEU A 9 27.12 -19.19 12.66
CA LEU A 9 27.32 -17.91 13.31
C LEU A 9 26.46 -16.82 12.67
N LEU A 10 26.51 -16.66 11.34
CA LEU A 10 25.71 -15.66 10.61
C LEU A 10 24.22 -15.82 10.85
N ARG A 11 23.72 -17.07 10.83
CA ARG A 11 22.31 -17.37 11.11
C ARG A 11 21.94 -17.02 12.55
N ARG A 12 22.83 -17.30 13.51
CA ARG A 12 22.60 -17.04 14.94
C ARG A 12 22.53 -15.53 15.25
N ILE A 13 23.38 -14.73 14.61
CA ILE A 13 23.39 -13.27 14.78
C ILE A 13 22.44 -12.52 13.82
N GLY A 14 21.74 -13.23 12.93
CA GLY A 14 20.79 -12.65 11.98
C GLY A 14 21.42 -11.84 10.85
N LEU A 15 22.71 -12.04 10.54
CA LEU A 15 23.38 -11.34 9.45
C LEU A 15 23.22 -12.07 8.12
N THR A 16 22.92 -11.31 7.08
CA THR A 16 23.06 -11.75 5.69
C THR A 16 24.54 -11.84 5.30
N GLN A 17 24.85 -12.59 4.24
CA GLN A 17 26.22 -12.69 3.72
C GLN A 17 26.77 -11.32 3.26
N GLN A 18 25.90 -10.45 2.72
CA GLN A 18 26.29 -9.11 2.28
C GLN A 18 26.63 -8.19 3.46
N GLU A 19 25.85 -8.23 4.54
CA GLU A 19 26.15 -7.44 5.73
C GLU A 19 27.43 -7.94 6.40
N ALA A 20 27.65 -9.25 6.46
CA ALA A 20 28.90 -9.82 6.95
C ALA A 20 30.11 -9.34 6.11
N ALA A 21 29.97 -9.30 4.78
CA ALA A 21 30.98 -8.79 3.87
C ALA A 21 31.34 -7.34 4.20
N ASN A 22 30.33 -6.47 4.35
CA ASN A 22 30.50 -5.07 4.69
C ASN A 22 31.17 -4.88 6.07
N ARG A 23 30.82 -5.70 7.07
CA ARG A 23 31.39 -5.62 8.43
C ARG A 23 32.85 -6.07 8.50
N CYS A 24 33.25 -6.98 7.63
CA CYS A 24 34.62 -7.47 7.53
C CYS A 24 35.47 -6.70 6.51
N ASP A 25 34.89 -5.69 5.84
CA ASP A 25 35.52 -4.96 4.73
C ASP A 25 36.04 -5.88 3.61
N VAL A 26 35.20 -6.85 3.21
CA VAL A 26 35.50 -7.80 2.13
C VAL A 26 34.35 -7.86 1.13
N THR A 27 34.62 -8.46 -0.02
CA THR A 27 33.57 -8.68 -1.03
C THR A 27 32.62 -9.81 -0.63
N LEU A 28 31.38 -9.79 -1.14
CA LEU A 28 30.43 -10.91 -0.99
C LEU A 28 31.02 -12.24 -1.44
N ARG A 29 31.77 -12.23 -2.55
CA ARG A 29 32.43 -13.42 -3.09
C ARG A 29 33.43 -14.02 -2.11
N THR A 30 34.13 -13.17 -1.34
CA THR A 30 35.06 -13.61 -0.30
C THR A 30 34.31 -14.37 0.80
N ILE A 31 33.19 -13.85 1.29
CA ILE A 31 32.33 -14.55 2.27
C ILE A 31 31.83 -15.89 1.72
N GLN A 32 31.38 -15.92 0.46
CA GLN A 32 30.93 -17.15 -0.19
C GLN A 32 32.04 -18.20 -0.30
N ASN A 33 33.26 -17.79 -0.64
CA ASN A 33 34.42 -18.67 -0.69
C ASN A 33 34.77 -19.25 0.70
N TRP A 34 34.68 -18.43 1.75
CA TRP A 34 34.85 -18.88 3.14
C TRP A 34 33.79 -19.91 3.55
N ILE A 35 32.52 -19.64 3.24
CA ILE A 35 31.40 -20.55 3.56
C ILE A 35 31.51 -21.88 2.79
N ALA A 36 32.09 -21.85 1.59
CA ALA A 36 32.33 -23.04 0.77
C ALA A 36 33.66 -23.74 1.08
N ASP A 37 34.38 -23.34 2.14
CA ASP A 37 35.69 -23.86 2.54
C ASP A 37 36.74 -23.81 1.40
N ARG A 38 36.58 -22.91 0.43
CA ARG A 38 37.53 -22.71 -0.69
C ARG A 38 38.72 -21.85 -0.31
N SER A 39 38.60 -21.08 0.76
CA SER A 39 39.67 -20.23 1.28
C SER A 39 39.56 -20.14 2.80
N PRO A 40 40.68 -20.15 3.54
CA PRO A 40 40.65 -20.02 4.99
C PRO A 40 40.13 -18.64 5.41
N ILE A 41 39.39 -18.59 6.50
CA ILE A 41 38.89 -17.35 7.10
C ILE A 41 40.04 -16.68 7.88
N PRO A 42 40.44 -15.44 7.55
CA PRO A 42 41.43 -14.71 8.34
C PRO A 42 40.95 -14.55 9.79
N GLU A 43 41.86 -14.75 10.74
CA GLU A 43 41.54 -14.70 12.18
C GLU A 43 40.94 -13.34 12.60
N LEU A 44 41.40 -12.24 12.00
CA LEU A 44 40.84 -10.90 12.23
C LEU A 44 39.35 -10.81 11.84
N ALA A 45 38.95 -11.43 10.73
CA ALA A 45 37.56 -11.47 10.31
C ALA A 45 36.72 -12.36 11.24
N ALA A 46 37.26 -13.49 11.67
CA ALA A 46 36.60 -14.36 12.64
C ALA A 46 36.38 -13.65 13.99
N GLN A 47 37.38 -12.90 14.48
CA GLN A 47 37.28 -12.11 15.70
C GLN A 47 36.28 -10.97 15.56
N ALA A 48 36.26 -10.26 14.42
CA ALA A 48 35.28 -9.20 14.17
C ALA A 48 33.84 -9.72 14.23
N LEU A 49 33.56 -10.88 13.63
CA LEU A 49 32.23 -11.50 13.66
C LEU A 49 31.84 -12.02 15.05
N ARG A 50 32.78 -12.60 15.80
CA ARG A 50 32.55 -13.02 17.20
C ARG A 50 32.33 -11.83 18.13
N LYS A 51 32.99 -10.70 17.87
CA LYS A 51 32.75 -9.46 18.63
C LYS A 51 31.34 -8.94 18.42
N ILE A 52 30.82 -9.00 17.18
CA ILE A 52 29.42 -8.63 16.90
C ILE A 52 28.45 -9.53 17.67
N GLU A 53 28.77 -10.82 17.76
CA GLU A 53 28.02 -11.77 18.58
C GLU A 53 28.07 -11.43 20.09
N SER A 54 29.25 -11.14 20.64
CA SER A 54 29.41 -10.83 22.07
C SER A 54 28.80 -9.49 22.47
N ASP A 55 28.85 -8.51 21.57
CA ASP A 55 28.35 -7.16 21.84
C ASP A 55 26.82 -7.12 21.96
N GLY A 56 26.11 -8.24 21.75
CA GLY A 56 24.64 -8.31 21.78
C GLY A 56 23.98 -7.43 20.71
N ARG A 57 24.79 -6.78 19.86
CA ARG A 57 24.41 -6.05 18.65
C ARG A 57 24.37 -6.99 17.46
N GLY A 58 23.86 -8.21 17.66
CA GLY A 58 23.05 -8.81 16.60
C GLY A 58 21.99 -7.75 16.31
N LEU A 59 22.01 -7.20 15.09
CA LEU A 59 21.13 -6.09 14.71
C LEU A 59 19.75 -6.38 15.28
N PRO A 60 19.13 -5.47 16.05
CA PRO A 60 17.86 -5.69 16.69
C PRO A 60 16.80 -5.68 15.61
N ASN A 61 16.77 -6.70 14.76
CA ASN A 61 15.75 -6.95 13.78
C ASN A 61 15.31 -5.60 13.19
N ASP A 62 16.23 -4.80 12.62
CA ASP A 62 15.98 -3.39 12.27
C ASP A 62 14.70 -3.24 11.44
N ARG A 63 14.33 -4.31 10.73
CA ARG A 63 13.00 -4.50 10.13
C ARG A 63 11.84 -4.53 11.12
N GLN A 64 11.86 -5.33 12.19
CA GLN A 64 10.85 -5.29 13.26
C GLN A 64 10.79 -3.93 13.95
N GLU A 65 11.91 -3.28 14.24
CA GLU A 65 11.86 -1.95 14.89
C GLU A 65 11.34 -0.88 13.91
N ALA A 66 11.77 -0.91 12.65
CA ALA A 66 11.19 -0.10 11.58
C ALA A 66 9.70 -0.41 11.37
N LEU A 67 9.30 -1.69 11.42
CA LEU A 67 7.90 -2.12 11.34
C LEU A 67 7.10 -1.57 12.51
N LYS A 68 7.62 -1.58 13.74
CA LYS A 68 6.95 -0.97 14.90
C LYS A 68 6.76 0.53 14.70
N ILE A 69 7.77 1.24 14.18
CA ILE A 69 7.68 2.67 13.88
C ILE A 69 6.59 2.93 12.82
N VAL A 70 6.59 2.18 11.72
CA VAL A 70 5.59 2.29 10.66
C VAL A 70 4.18 1.96 11.18
N VAL A 71 4.03 0.89 11.95
CA VAL A 71 2.74 0.50 12.56
C VAL A 71 2.24 1.57 13.53
N ALA A 72 3.12 2.16 14.33
CA ALA A 72 2.76 3.24 15.24
C ALA A 72 2.25 4.49 14.48
N GLU A 73 2.91 4.84 13.38
CA GLU A 73 2.49 5.95 12.53
C GLU A 73 1.16 5.67 11.81
N LEU A 74 0.98 4.45 11.28
CA LEU A 74 -0.30 4.07 10.66
C LEU A 74 -1.45 4.13 11.66
N ARG A 75 -1.23 3.68 12.90
CA ARG A 75 -2.25 3.80 13.97
C ARG A 75 -2.61 5.25 14.26
N ARG A 76 -1.64 6.16 14.33
CA ARG A 76 -1.91 7.59 14.50
C ARG A 76 -2.78 8.15 13.37
N ARG A 77 -2.46 7.81 12.11
CA ARG A 77 -3.24 8.27 10.95
C ARG A 77 -4.67 7.74 10.97
N ILE A 78 -4.87 6.47 11.33
CA ILE A 78 -6.21 5.90 11.48
C ILE A 78 -7.01 6.68 12.53
N THR A 79 -6.44 6.94 13.71
CA THR A 79 -7.11 7.71 14.76
C THR A 79 -7.48 9.12 14.30
N LEU A 80 -6.64 9.79 13.50
CA LEU A 80 -6.96 11.11 12.95
C LEU A 80 -8.13 11.05 11.95
N LEU A 81 -8.14 10.05 11.06
CA LEU A 81 -9.23 9.87 10.09
C LEU A 81 -10.55 9.53 10.78
N GLU A 82 -10.53 8.71 11.83
CA GLU A 82 -11.70 8.41 12.65
C GLU A 82 -12.26 9.68 13.31
N GLY A 83 -11.39 10.59 13.76
CA GLY A 83 -11.79 11.90 14.28
C GLY A 83 -12.52 12.75 13.25
N PHE A 84 -11.98 12.89 12.03
CA PHE A 84 -12.62 13.65 10.96
C PHE A 84 -13.98 13.06 10.56
N LEU A 85 -14.09 11.74 10.46
CA LEU A 85 -15.36 11.09 10.14
C LEU A 85 -16.43 11.34 11.21
N GLU A 86 -16.05 11.42 12.48
CA GLU A 86 -16.99 11.71 13.56
C GLU A 86 -17.43 13.19 13.55
N GLU A 87 -16.53 14.12 13.25
CA GLU A 87 -16.87 15.53 13.05
C GLU A 87 -17.89 15.72 11.92
N ASP A 88 -17.68 15.06 10.78
CA ASP A 88 -18.59 15.09 9.65
C ASP A 88 -19.97 14.51 9.99
N ARG A 89 -20.01 13.40 10.75
CA ARG A 89 -21.27 12.81 11.24
C ARG A 89 -22.04 13.77 12.14
N VAL A 90 -21.35 14.45 13.06
CA VAL A 90 -21.97 15.46 13.93
C VAL A 90 -22.47 16.66 13.13
N ALA A 91 -21.71 17.12 12.14
CA ALA A 91 -22.11 18.20 11.25
C ALA A 91 -23.38 17.85 10.46
N LEU A 92 -23.44 16.64 9.90
CA LEU A 92 -24.61 16.14 9.20
C LEU A 92 -25.84 16.08 10.11
N ALA A 93 -25.70 15.52 11.32
CA ALA A 93 -26.79 15.45 12.29
C ALA A 93 -27.31 16.84 12.72
N ARG A 94 -26.41 17.83 12.83
CA ARG A 94 -26.80 19.24 13.07
C ARG A 94 -27.57 19.82 11.89
N HIS A 95 -27.10 19.58 10.66
CA HIS A 95 -27.77 20.05 9.46
C HIS A 95 -29.19 19.45 9.32
N GLU A 96 -29.34 18.14 9.56
CA GLU A 96 -30.64 17.47 9.59
C GLU A 96 -31.58 18.06 10.66
N SER A 97 -31.03 18.37 11.85
CA SER A 97 -31.80 18.98 12.94
C SER A 97 -32.27 20.40 12.61
N LEU A 98 -31.45 21.18 11.91
CA LEU A 98 -31.82 22.52 11.42
C LEU A 98 -32.90 22.43 10.33
N ALA A 99 -32.73 21.54 9.35
CA ALA A 99 -33.71 21.30 8.30
C ALA A 99 -35.09 20.91 8.86
N ARG A 100 -35.12 20.10 9.93
CA ARG A 100 -36.38 19.75 10.62
C ARG A 100 -37.04 20.94 11.32
N ARG A 101 -36.28 21.93 11.81
CA ARG A 101 -36.84 23.14 12.45
C ARG A 101 -37.43 24.11 11.43
N ASP A 102 -36.75 24.32 10.31
CA ASP A 102 -37.15 25.31 9.31
C ASP A 102 -38.39 24.89 8.52
N THR A 103 -38.66 23.59 8.40
CA THR A 103 -39.85 23.12 7.68
C THR A 103 -41.15 23.41 8.42
N GLY A 104 -41.15 23.56 9.75
CA GLY A 104 -42.35 23.94 10.52
C GLY A 104 -43.58 23.04 10.32
N VAL A 105 -43.44 21.89 9.66
CA VAL A 105 -44.56 21.02 9.28
C VAL A 105 -44.84 20.08 10.46
N PRO A 106 -45.99 20.20 11.15
CA PRO A 106 -46.42 19.19 12.10
C PRO A 106 -46.56 17.85 11.38
N ALA A 107 -46.31 16.74 12.08
CA ALA A 107 -46.24 15.37 11.56
C ALA A 107 -47.56 14.79 10.96
N GLY A 108 -48.38 15.61 10.29
CA GLY A 108 -49.56 15.20 9.55
C GLY A 108 -49.25 15.04 8.07
N GLU A 109 -49.37 13.79 7.59
CA GLU A 109 -49.52 13.37 6.18
C GLU A 109 -49.18 14.41 5.12
N GLY A 110 -47.87 14.62 4.91
CA GLY A 110 -47.36 15.46 3.84
C GLY A 110 -47.48 14.75 2.50
N VAL A 111 -48.34 15.28 1.63
CA VAL A 111 -48.27 15.06 0.18
C VAL A 111 -46.84 15.40 -0.25
N LEU A 112 -46.08 14.38 -0.65
CA LEU A 112 -44.71 14.53 -1.13
C LEU A 112 -44.70 15.60 -2.23
N PRO A 113 -43.97 16.72 -2.08
CA PRO A 113 -43.74 17.64 -3.19
C PRO A 113 -43.14 16.81 -4.32
N LYS A 114 -43.74 16.90 -5.52
CA LYS A 114 -43.23 16.22 -6.72
C LYS A 114 -41.75 16.60 -6.85
N CYS A 115 -40.87 15.68 -6.44
CA CYS A 115 -39.44 15.85 -6.54
C CYS A 115 -39.13 16.25 -7.98
N ALA A 116 -38.57 17.45 -8.15
CA ALA A 116 -37.87 17.77 -9.37
C ALA A 116 -36.92 16.60 -9.62
N LYS A 117 -36.98 16.00 -10.82
CA LYS A 117 -36.10 14.90 -11.19
C LYS A 117 -34.69 15.46 -11.14
N GLU A 118 -33.99 15.20 -10.05
CA GLU A 118 -32.58 15.50 -9.92
C GLU A 118 -31.89 14.72 -11.04
N GLU A 119 -31.30 15.43 -12.00
CA GLU A 119 -30.46 14.81 -13.01
C GLU A 119 -29.28 14.19 -12.26
N VAL A 120 -29.32 12.87 -12.11
CA VAL A 120 -28.24 12.10 -11.48
C VAL A 120 -27.04 12.20 -12.41
N LYS A 121 -26.14 13.14 -12.12
CA LYS A 121 -24.86 13.25 -12.82
C LYS A 121 -24.07 11.97 -12.63
N MET A 122 -23.52 11.45 -13.72
CA MET A 122 -22.78 10.19 -13.69
C MET A 122 -21.38 10.46 -13.13
N ASN A 123 -21.06 9.91 -11.95
CA ASN A 123 -19.72 10.04 -11.37
C ASN A 123 -18.71 9.18 -12.16
N LEU A 124 -17.48 9.68 -12.34
CA LEU A 124 -16.34 8.96 -12.94
C LEU A 124 -16.15 7.55 -12.35
N ALA A 125 -16.31 7.38 -11.03
CA ALA A 125 -16.21 6.08 -10.39
C ALA A 125 -17.27 5.09 -10.89
N ASN A 126 -18.48 5.56 -11.23
CA ASN A 126 -19.53 4.70 -11.79
C ASN A 126 -19.30 4.42 -13.27
N TRP A 127 -18.86 5.43 -14.03
CA TRP A 127 -18.61 5.32 -15.47
C TRP A 127 -17.39 4.47 -15.81
N PHE A 128 -16.30 4.56 -15.04
CA PHE A 128 -15.06 3.87 -15.37
C PHE A 128 -15.19 2.35 -15.19
N ASN A 129 -14.86 1.57 -16.23
CA ASN A 129 -14.95 0.11 -16.20
C ASN A 129 -13.57 -0.54 -16.40
N PRO A 130 -12.98 -1.19 -15.38
CA PRO A 130 -11.66 -1.85 -15.50
C PRO A 130 -11.65 -3.08 -16.43
N HIS A 131 -12.82 -3.63 -16.79
CA HIS A 131 -12.92 -4.73 -17.76
C HIS A 131 -13.02 -4.22 -19.21
N ASN A 132 -13.17 -2.90 -19.42
CA ASN A 132 -13.19 -2.32 -20.75
C ASN A 132 -11.75 -1.96 -21.18
N PRO A 133 -11.21 -2.56 -22.25
CA PRO A 133 -9.83 -2.32 -22.68
C PRO A 133 -9.58 -0.86 -23.09
N GLU A 134 -10.58 -0.14 -23.62
CA GLU A 134 -10.43 1.28 -23.97
C GLU A 134 -10.26 2.15 -22.72
N HIS A 135 -10.96 1.81 -21.62
CA HIS A 135 -10.78 2.51 -20.35
C HIS A 135 -9.40 2.25 -19.74
N MET A 136 -8.90 1.02 -19.85
CA MET A 136 -7.55 0.68 -19.38
C MET A 136 -6.46 1.37 -20.20
N LYS A 137 -6.61 1.46 -21.53
CA LYS A 137 -5.70 2.24 -22.39
C LYS A 137 -5.71 3.73 -22.02
N ALA A 138 -6.89 4.31 -21.80
CA ALA A 138 -7.01 5.71 -21.40
C ALA A 138 -6.40 5.96 -20.00
N TYR A 139 -6.55 5.02 -19.08
CA TYR A 139 -5.90 5.07 -17.78
C TYR A 139 -4.37 5.00 -17.88
N ASP A 140 -3.83 4.13 -18.73
CA ASP A 140 -2.38 4.08 -19.00
C ASP A 140 -1.85 5.38 -19.62
N PHE A 141 -2.64 6.00 -20.50
CA PHE A 141 -2.33 7.32 -21.04
C PHE A 141 -2.30 8.38 -19.94
N LEU A 142 -3.31 8.40 -19.06
CA LEU A 142 -3.40 9.30 -17.91
C LEU A 142 -2.19 9.15 -16.98
N ARG A 143 -1.79 7.92 -16.67
CA ARG A 143 -0.60 7.65 -15.83
C ARG A 143 0.69 8.20 -16.43
N LYS A 144 0.84 8.15 -17.76
CA LYS A 144 2.05 8.61 -18.46
C LYS A 144 2.10 10.12 -18.65
N ASN A 145 0.95 10.74 -18.93
CA ASN A 145 0.88 12.15 -19.36
C ASN A 145 0.32 13.10 -18.29
N GLY A 146 -0.29 12.57 -17.22
CA GLY A 146 -0.87 13.36 -16.14
C GLY A 146 -2.23 13.98 -16.45
N HIS A 147 -2.84 13.68 -17.59
CA HIS A 147 -4.17 14.14 -17.97
C HIS A 147 -4.93 13.08 -18.78
N TRP A 148 -6.26 13.17 -18.79
CA TRP A 148 -7.11 12.29 -19.61
C TRP A 148 -6.90 12.56 -21.10
N HIS A 149 -7.14 11.55 -21.93
CA HIS A 149 -7.15 11.72 -23.38
C HIS A 149 -8.33 12.62 -23.78
N GLU A 150 -8.10 13.54 -24.73
CA GLU A 150 -9.14 14.46 -25.21
C GLU A 150 -10.31 13.67 -25.82
N GLY A 151 -11.54 14.04 -25.45
CA GLY A 151 -12.77 13.39 -25.91
C GLY A 151 -13.02 11.97 -25.39
N PHE A 152 -12.14 11.41 -24.53
CA PHE A 152 -12.37 10.08 -23.95
C PHE A 152 -13.49 10.07 -22.91
N MET A 153 -13.56 11.12 -22.09
CA MET A 153 -14.55 11.25 -21.03
C MET A 153 -15.71 12.12 -21.50
N PRO A 154 -16.97 11.65 -21.40
CA PRO A 154 -18.14 12.46 -21.69
C PRO A 154 -18.23 13.71 -20.80
N ASP A 155 -18.81 14.79 -21.32
CA ASP A 155 -18.93 16.07 -20.60
C ASP A 155 -19.87 16.01 -19.38
N ASP A 156 -20.76 15.02 -19.33
CA ASP A 156 -21.68 14.77 -18.22
C ASP A 156 -21.06 13.93 -17.09
N VAL A 157 -19.82 13.45 -17.26
CA VAL A 157 -19.12 12.69 -16.23
C VAL A 157 -18.41 13.62 -15.26
N GLU A 158 -18.84 13.57 -13.99
CA GLU A 158 -18.23 14.36 -12.93
C GLU A 158 -16.97 13.67 -12.38
N VAL A 159 -15.86 14.41 -12.34
CA VAL A 159 -14.58 13.95 -11.78
C VAL A 159 -14.46 14.40 -10.32
N PRO A 160 -14.63 13.51 -9.33
CA PRO A 160 -14.50 13.89 -7.93
C PRO A 160 -13.04 14.22 -7.60
N VAL A 161 -12.82 15.05 -6.57
CA VAL A 161 -11.46 15.44 -6.10
C VAL A 161 -10.58 14.22 -5.80
N LEU A 162 -11.19 13.15 -5.25
CA LEU A 162 -10.52 11.90 -4.90
C LEU A 162 -10.76 10.80 -5.94
N TRP A 163 -10.76 11.13 -7.24
CA TRP A 163 -11.00 10.16 -8.30
C TRP A 163 -9.96 9.03 -8.35
N ALA A 164 -8.68 9.31 -8.11
CA ALA A 164 -7.62 8.32 -8.29
C ALA A 164 -7.76 7.10 -7.36
N PRO A 165 -7.98 7.27 -6.03
CA PRO A 165 -8.30 6.15 -5.15
C PRO A 165 -9.49 5.30 -5.61
N LEU A 166 -10.56 5.92 -6.12
CA LEU A 166 -11.76 5.22 -6.58
C LEU A 166 -11.47 4.34 -7.81
N ILE A 167 -10.68 4.86 -8.75
CA ILE A 167 -10.25 4.10 -9.93
C ILE A 167 -9.31 2.95 -9.55
N HIS A 168 -8.36 3.20 -8.63
CA HIS A 168 -7.47 2.16 -8.11
C HIS A 168 -8.24 1.03 -7.41
N GLU A 169 -9.26 1.34 -6.61
CA GLU A 169 -10.11 0.36 -5.95
C GLU A 169 -10.84 -0.54 -6.96
N LYS A 170 -11.39 0.03 -8.04
CA LYS A 170 -12.05 -0.75 -9.10
C LYS A 170 -11.08 -1.67 -9.82
N MET A 171 -9.89 -1.18 -10.18
CA MET A 171 -8.87 -2.02 -10.81
C MET A 171 -8.39 -3.15 -9.89
N ALA A 172 -8.19 -2.86 -8.60
CA ALA A 172 -7.82 -3.87 -7.62
C ALA A 172 -8.90 -4.96 -7.48
N THR A 173 -10.17 -4.55 -7.42
CA THR A 173 -11.31 -5.47 -7.39
C THR A 173 -11.37 -6.36 -8.63
N ALA A 174 -11.26 -5.77 -9.83
CA ALA A 174 -11.26 -6.51 -11.09
C ALA A 174 -10.10 -7.50 -11.19
N TRP A 175 -8.92 -7.15 -10.67
CA TRP A 175 -7.77 -8.04 -10.61
C TRP A 175 -7.99 -9.22 -9.65
N LEU A 176 -8.54 -8.97 -8.46
CA LEU A 176 -8.89 -10.03 -7.50
C LEU A 176 -9.91 -11.01 -8.09
N GLU A 177 -10.90 -10.51 -8.83
CA GLU A 177 -11.88 -11.34 -9.54
C GLU A 177 -11.23 -12.20 -10.63
N ALA A 178 -10.35 -11.61 -11.45
CA ALA A 178 -9.61 -12.34 -12.48
C ALA A 178 -8.75 -13.46 -11.88
N MET A 179 -8.11 -13.22 -10.73
CA MET A 179 -7.37 -14.26 -10.00
C MET A 179 -8.27 -15.36 -9.46
N ARG A 180 -9.42 -15.01 -8.86
CA ARG A 180 -10.38 -15.99 -8.32
C ARG A 180 -10.95 -16.90 -9.41
N ASN A 181 -11.15 -16.37 -10.61
CA ASN A 181 -11.71 -17.10 -11.74
C ASN A 181 -10.67 -17.91 -12.53
N GLY A 182 -9.40 -17.97 -12.07
CA GLY A 182 -8.35 -18.76 -12.71
C GLY A 182 -7.89 -18.21 -14.06
N HIS A 183 -8.25 -16.98 -14.42
CA HIS A 183 -7.86 -16.37 -15.69
C HIS A 183 -6.38 -15.92 -15.73
N ILE A 184 -5.68 -15.91 -14.59
CA ILE A 184 -4.27 -15.47 -14.48
C ILE A 184 -3.37 -16.64 -14.03
N LEU A 185 -3.44 -17.79 -14.71
CA LEU A 185 -2.51 -18.91 -14.47
C LEU A 185 -1.43 -19.05 -15.57
N GLY A 186 -1.30 -18.08 -16.49
CA GLY A 186 -0.35 -18.17 -17.61
C GLY A 186 0.67 -17.03 -17.75
N CYS A 187 0.47 -15.87 -17.12
CA CYS A 187 1.40 -14.74 -17.23
C CYS A 187 1.58 -14.11 -15.85
N SER A 188 2.79 -14.22 -15.30
CA SER A 188 3.23 -13.37 -14.20
C SER A 188 3.26 -11.92 -14.72
N PRO A 189 2.55 -10.96 -14.10
CA PRO A 189 2.66 -9.55 -14.48
C PRO A 189 4.00 -8.92 -14.06
N PHE A 190 4.92 -9.72 -13.53
CA PHE A 190 6.26 -9.32 -13.09
C PHE A 190 7.39 -10.01 -13.88
N ASP A 191 7.05 -10.75 -14.95
CA ASP A 191 8.03 -11.28 -15.91
C ASP A 191 8.21 -10.33 -17.10
#